data_AF-A0A6G2D642-F1
#
_entry.id   AF-A0A6G2D642-F1
#
_cell.length_a   1.000
_cell.length_b   1.000
_cell.length_c   1.000
_cell.angle_alpha   90.00
_cell.angle_beta   90.00
_cell.angle_gamma   90.00
#
_symmetry.space_group_name_H-M   'P 1'
#
loop_
_entity.id
_entity.type
_entity.pdbx_description
1 polymer ?
#
loop_
_entity_poly.entity_id
_entity_poly.type
_entity_poly.pdbx_seq_one_letter_code
_entity_poly.pdbx_strand_id
1 'polypeptide(L)'
;RLDKTKQDFLLPLLESGLVIMIGATTENPFFSVTPAIRSRVQIFELEPLSNQDVKEAIQIALTDPERGFDFPVELDDDALDFIATSTNGDLRSAF
;
A
#
# COMPACT_ATOMS: atom_id res chain seq x y z
N ARG A 1 -15.75 3.16 -2.06
CA ARG A 1 -15.24 4.41 -2.69
C ARG A 1 -15.92 5.61 -2.04
N LEU A 2 -15.18 6.67 -1.73
CA LEU A 2 -15.75 7.89 -1.18
C LEU A 2 -16.40 8.69 -2.31
N ASP A 3 -17.73 8.79 -2.29
CA ASP A 3 -18.44 9.72 -3.15
C ASP A 3 -18.17 11.18 -2.74
N LYS A 4 -18.58 12.11 -3.60
CA LYS A 4 -18.40 13.54 -3.40
C LYS A 4 -18.95 14.01 -2.05
N THR A 5 -20.14 13.55 -1.67
CA THR A 5 -20.81 13.96 -0.42
C THR A 5 -19.96 13.62 0.81
N LYS A 6 -19.38 12.41 0.84
CA LYS A 6 -18.50 12.00 1.94
C LYS A 6 -17.18 12.78 1.95
N GLN A 7 -16.64 13.13 0.78
CA GLN A 7 -15.44 13.97 0.70
C GLN A 7 -15.70 15.39 1.20
N ASP A 8 -16.80 16.00 0.78
CA ASP A 8 -17.18 17.35 1.20
C ASP A 8 -17.43 17.44 2.72
N PHE A 9 -17.96 16.37 3.33
CA PHE A 9 -18.11 16.26 4.78
C PHE A 9 -16.77 16.31 5.53
N LEU A 10 -15.68 15.79 4.95
CA LEU A 10 -14.36 15.75 5.59
C LEU A 10 -13.60 17.09 5.48
N LEU A 11 -14.03 17.97 4.57
CA LEU A 11 -13.32 19.21 4.28
C LEU A 11 -13.15 20.13 5.50
N PRO A 12 -14.20 20.41 6.31
CA PRO A 12 -14.03 21.27 7.48
C PRO A 12 -13.12 20.66 8.56
N LEU A 13 -13.09 19.33 8.66
CA LEU A 13 -12.26 18.61 9.63
C LEU A 13 -10.78 18.68 9.24
N LEU A 14 -10.50 18.63 7.94
CA LEU A 14 -9.16 18.85 7.38
C LEU A 14 -8.70 20.30 7.59
N GLU A 15 -9.55 21.27 7.26
CA GLU A 15 -9.22 22.70 7.35
C GLU A 15 -8.98 23.17 8.78
N SER A 16 -9.74 22.63 9.73
CA SER A 16 -9.56 22.91 11.16
C SER A 16 -8.38 22.18 11.78
N GLY A 17 -7.76 21.23 11.05
CA GLY A 17 -6.70 20.38 11.57
C GLY A 17 -7.19 19.35 12.60
N LEU A 18 -8.50 19.11 12.70
CA LEU A 18 -9.06 18.12 13.62
C LEU A 18 -8.68 16.69 13.23
N VAL A 19 -8.40 16.46 11.95
CA VAL A 19 -7.96 15.16 11.42
C VAL A 19 -6.76 15.30 10.48
N ILE A 20 -5.90 14.29 10.49
CA ILE A 20 -4.91 14.04 9.44
C ILE A 20 -5.49 12.96 8.53
N MET A 21 -5.61 13.26 7.24
CA MET A 21 -6.13 12.31 6.25
C MET A 21 -4.99 11.63 5.51
N ILE A 22 -5.03 10.29 5.48
CA ILE A 22 -4.21 9.46 4.60
C ILE A 22 -5.18 8.65 3.73
N GLY A 23 -5.13 8.85 2.42
CA GLY A 23 -5.96 8.15 1.45
C GLY A 23 -5.11 7.34 0.48
N ALA A 24 -5.59 6.15 0.12
CA ALA A 24 -4.97 5.30 -0.89
C ALA A 24 -5.99 4.97 -2.00
N THR A 25 -5.54 5.00 -3.26
CA THR A 25 -6.36 4.68 -4.43
C THR A 25 -5.49 4.06 -5.51
N THR A 26 -6.02 3.06 -6.21
CA THR A 26 -5.44 2.50 -7.44
C THR A 26 -5.93 3.22 -8.71
N GLU A 27 -6.92 4.10 -8.58
CA GLU A 27 -7.37 4.97 -9.67
C GLU A 27 -6.72 6.33 -9.60
N ASN A 28 -6.65 7.01 -10.75
CA ASN A 28 -6.08 8.34 -10.87
C ASN A 28 -6.74 9.35 -9.89
N PRO A 29 -5.97 9.97 -8.98
CA PRO A 29 -6.50 10.85 -7.94
C PRO A 29 -7.10 12.15 -8.48
N PHE A 30 -6.70 12.60 -9.68
CA PHE A 30 -7.26 13.80 -10.30
C PHE A 30 -8.72 13.62 -10.74
N PHE A 31 -9.16 12.37 -10.92
CA PHE A 31 -10.55 12.02 -11.25
C PHE A 31 -11.36 11.54 -10.03
N SER A 32 -10.73 10.75 -9.15
CA SER A 32 -11.42 10.12 -8.02
C SER A 32 -11.54 11.03 -6.78
N VAL A 33 -10.71 12.08 -6.68
CA VAL A 33 -10.70 13.03 -5.55
C VAL A 33 -11.21 14.40 -6.00
N THR A 34 -12.11 14.98 -5.20
CA THR A 34 -12.65 16.33 -5.44
C THR A 34 -11.55 17.40 -5.43
N PRO A 35 -11.67 18.48 -6.22
CA PRO A 35 -10.69 19.57 -6.21
C PRO A 35 -10.45 20.20 -4.83
N ALA A 36 -11.50 20.27 -3.98
CA ALA A 36 -11.42 20.84 -2.64
C ALA A 36 -10.47 20.04 -1.73
N ILE A 37 -10.66 18.72 -1.64
CA ILE A 37 -9.76 17.83 -0.89
C ILE A 37 -8.36 17.86 -1.50
N ARG A 38 -8.25 17.78 -2.83
CA ARG A 38 -6.94 17.75 -3.52
C ARG A 38 -6.05 18.95 -3.20
N SER A 39 -6.62 20.13 -3.02
CA SER A 39 -5.86 21.34 -2.66
C SER A 39 -5.35 21.37 -1.21
N ARG A 40 -5.73 20.41 -0.37
CA ARG A 40 -5.37 20.31 1.07
C ARG A 40 -4.58 19.04 1.40
N VAL A 41 -4.24 18.23 0.39
CA VAL A 41 -3.47 16.99 0.55
C VAL A 41 -2.27 16.99 -0.38
N GLN A 42 -1.28 16.18 -0.05
CA GLN A 42 -0.16 15.87 -0.94
C GLN A 42 -0.47 14.57 -1.68
N ILE A 43 -0.22 14.55 -2.99
CA ILE A 43 -0.36 13.35 -3.81
C ILE A 43 1.02 12.70 -3.93
N PHE A 44 1.10 11.44 -3.54
CA PHE A 44 2.26 10.58 -3.74
C PHE A 44 1.88 9.48 -4.71
N GLU A 45 2.65 9.34 -5.78
CA GLU A 45 2.57 8.19 -6.67
C GLU A 45 3.43 7.08 -6.10
N LEU A 46 2.87 5.88 -6.02
CA LEU A 46 3.58 4.67 -5.62
C LEU A 46 3.80 3.82 -6.86
N GLU A 47 5.01 3.31 -7.01
CA GLU A 47 5.35 2.40 -8.09
C GLU A 47 5.21 0.94 -7.62
N PRO A 48 4.95 0.00 -8.54
CA PRO A 48 5.03 -1.42 -8.24
C PRO A 48 6.41 -1.78 -7.69
N LEU A 49 6.43 -2.72 -6.75
CA LEU A 49 7.69 -3.21 -6.20
C LEU A 49 8.49 -3.96 -7.26
N SER A 50 9.82 -3.85 -7.18
CA SER A 50 10.69 -4.72 -7.96
C SER A 50 10.65 -6.15 -7.41
N ASN A 51 11.04 -7.12 -8.24
CA ASN A 51 11.17 -8.51 -7.77
C ASN A 51 12.13 -8.59 -6.56
N GLN A 52 13.16 -7.75 -6.50
CA GLN A 52 14.10 -7.75 -5.39
C GLN A 52 13.45 -7.27 -4.09
N ASP A 53 12.64 -6.21 -4.14
CA ASP A 53 11.92 -5.70 -2.98
C ASP A 53 10.93 -6.76 -2.43
N VAL A 54 10.28 -7.50 -3.33
CA VAL A 54 9.38 -8.60 -2.94
C VAL A 54 10.16 -9.72 -2.26
N LYS A 55 11.31 -10.12 -2.81
CA LYS A 55 12.17 -11.15 -2.19
C LYS A 55 12.63 -10.74 -0.78
N GLU A 56 13.06 -9.49 -0.62
CA GLU A 56 13.48 -8.95 0.67
C GLU A 56 12.33 -8.98 1.70
N ALA A 57 11.13 -8.56 1.29
CA ALA A 57 9.96 -8.60 2.15
C ALA A 57 9.57 -10.03 2.59
N ILE A 58 9.66 -11.01 1.68
CA ILE A 58 9.43 -12.42 2.00
C ILE A 58 10.48 -12.91 3.01
N GLN A 59 11.76 -12.60 2.80
CA GLN A 59 12.83 -12.98 3.71
C GLN A 59 12.66 -12.38 5.11
N ILE A 60 12.20 -11.13 5.21
CA ILE A 60 11.85 -10.51 6.49
C ILE A 60 10.74 -11.31 7.18
N ALA A 61 9.69 -11.70 6.46
CA ALA A 61 8.60 -12.50 7.04
C ALA A 61 9.03 -13.91 7.47
N LEU A 62 9.98 -14.53 6.76
CA LEU A 62 10.52 -15.86 7.12
C LEU A 62 11.40 -15.82 8.37
N THR A 63 12.06 -14.69 8.64
CA THR A 63 13.06 -14.55 9.72
C THR A 63 12.54 -13.81 10.94
N ASP A 64 11.32 -13.28 10.90
CA ASP A 64 10.69 -12.56 12.00
C ASP A 64 9.74 -13.49 12.80
N PRO A 65 10.15 -13.98 13.98
CA PRO A 65 9.32 -14.90 14.77
C PRO A 65 8.14 -14.21 15.47
N GLU A 66 8.09 -12.88 15.53
CA GLU A 66 7.01 -12.13 16.19
C GLU A 66 5.92 -11.70 15.21
N ARG A 67 6.31 -11.33 13.98
CA ARG A 67 5.40 -10.78 12.95
C ARG A 67 5.24 -11.68 11.73
N GLY A 68 6.08 -12.70 11.59
CA GLY A 68 6.08 -13.67 10.52
C GLY A 68 5.58 -15.04 10.97
N PHE A 69 6.35 -16.09 10.68
CA PHE A 69 6.02 -17.45 11.08
C PHE A 69 6.47 -17.76 12.51
N ASP A 70 5.58 -18.39 13.30
CA ASP A 70 5.86 -18.84 14.66
C ASP A 70 6.69 -20.14 14.72
N PHE A 71 7.05 -20.68 13.56
CA PHE A 71 7.93 -21.83 13.39
C PHE A 71 8.97 -21.57 12.29
N PRO A 72 10.10 -22.29 12.30
CA PRO A 72 11.11 -22.18 11.24
C PRO A 72 10.50 -22.58 9.88
N VAL A 73 10.60 -21.68 8.91
CA VAL A 73 10.25 -21.94 7.51
C VAL A 73 11.50 -21.79 6.66
N GLU A 74 11.81 -22.82 5.88
CA GLU A 74 12.83 -22.79 4.85
C GLU A 74 12.14 -22.63 3.50
N LEU A 75 12.67 -21.73 2.67
CA LEU A 75 12.18 -21.48 1.32
C LEU A 75 13.37 -21.57 0.36
N ASP A 76 13.26 -22.45 -0.64
CA ASP A 76 14.28 -22.58 -1.67
C ASP A 76 14.37 -21.30 -2.52
N ASP A 77 15.58 -20.96 -2.97
CA ASP A 77 15.81 -19.77 -3.81
C ASP A 77 14.97 -19.79 -5.09
N ASP A 78 14.80 -20.96 -5.73
CA ASP A 78 13.97 -21.11 -6.93
C ASP A 78 12.48 -20.82 -6.64
N ALA A 79 12.00 -21.21 -5.45
CA ALA A 79 10.63 -20.95 -5.03
C ALA A 79 10.43 -19.47 -4.69
N LEU A 80 11.40 -18.85 -4.02
CA LEU A 80 11.43 -17.41 -3.73
C LEU A 80 11.38 -16.59 -5.03
N ASP A 81 12.16 -16.98 -6.03
CA ASP A 81 12.21 -16.34 -7.34
C ASP A 81 10.88 -16.49 -8.10
N PHE A 82 10.29 -17.67 -8.05
CA PHE A 82 8.99 -17.93 -8.65
C PHE A 82 7.89 -17.07 -8.01
N ILE A 83 7.83 -17.01 -6.68
CA ILE A 83 6.84 -16.18 -5.97
C ILE A 83 7.03 -14.72 -6.37
N ALA A 84 8.24 -14.19 -6.23
CA ALA A 84 8.51 -12.78 -6.52
C ALA A 84 8.10 -12.38 -7.95
N THR A 85 8.45 -13.19 -8.95
CA THR A 85 8.10 -12.92 -10.35
C THR A 85 6.61 -13.06 -10.66
N SER A 86 5.88 -13.92 -9.94
CA SER A 86 4.46 -14.15 -10.16
C SER A 86 3.53 -13.02 -9.64
N THR A 87 4.03 -12.18 -8.72
CA THR A 87 3.22 -11.16 -8.03
C THR A 87 3.03 -9.87 -8.83
N ASN A 88 3.83 -9.66 -9.88
CA ASN A 88 3.85 -8.43 -10.68
C ASN A 88 3.94 -7.14 -9.82
N GLY A 89 4.72 -7.19 -8.73
CA GLY A 89 4.96 -6.07 -7.83
C GLY A 89 3.90 -5.85 -6.73
N ASP A 90 2.86 -6.69 -6.64
CA ASP A 90 1.91 -6.68 -5.51
C ASP A 90 2.36 -7.63 -4.39
N LEU A 91 3.02 -7.07 -3.38
CA LEU A 91 3.50 -7.83 -2.22
C LEU A 91 2.39 -8.59 -1.49
N ARG A 92 1.14 -8.12 -1.52
CA ARG A 92 0.04 -8.84 -0.85
C ARG A 92 -0.29 -10.17 -1.50
N SER A 93 0.08 -10.35 -2.77
CA SER A 93 -0.10 -11.63 -3.48
C SER A 93 1.03 -12.61 -3.21
N ALA A 94 2.11 -12.16 -2.54
CA ALA A 94 3.28 -12.96 -2.21
C ALA A 94 3.12 -13.77 -0.91
N PHE A 95 2.16 -13.38 -0.07
CA PHE A 95 1.82 -13.99 1.22
C PHE A 95 0.46 -14.68 1.14
#